data_AF-A0A5S4FZC2-F1
#
_entry.id   AF-A0A5S4FZC2-F1
#
_cell.length_a   1.000
_cell.length_b   1.000
_cell.length_c   1.000
_cell.angle_alpha   90.00
_cell.angle_beta   90.00
_cell.angle_gamma   90.00
#
_symmetry.space_group_name_H-M   'P 1'
#
loop_
_entity.id
_entity.type
_entity.pdbx_description
1 polymer ?
#
loop_
_entity_poly.entity_id
_entity_poly.type
_entity_poly.pdbx_seq_one_letter_code
_entity_poly.pdbx_strand_id
1 'polypeptide(L)'
;MAVFVLRRVVSRAVLVVFAGSLAYLLAAAVLDPRTAFQGRTPRPPDAVIDARLSALNLNDRTPLADRYRTWARGVLQGDFGRTQEGEPVNAELWRRLGVSLRLLVPGGVVGGVLGILVGAYAAATHGRVTDRVVTGGVCLLLAVPVFVLAVLLQAAAVRVNDVLGVRVFVWVGAVSYSHLR
;
A
#
# COMPACT_ATOMS: atom_id res chain seq x y z
N MET A 1 16.58 -24.96 13.03
CA MET A 1 16.05 -24.19 11.87
C MET A 1 14.53 -24.07 11.87
N ALA A 2 13.77 -25.17 11.92
CA ALA A 2 12.29 -25.13 11.93
C ALA A 2 11.67 -24.28 13.06
N VAL A 3 12.17 -24.41 14.30
CA VAL A 3 11.70 -23.61 15.45
C VAL A 3 11.96 -22.11 15.26
N PHE A 4 13.09 -21.74 14.64
CA PHE A 4 13.42 -20.34 14.34
C PHE A 4 12.50 -19.76 13.27
N VAL A 5 12.27 -20.50 12.18
CA VAL A 5 11.35 -20.10 11.11
C VAL A 5 9.93 -19.96 11.66
N LEU A 6 9.47 -20.95 12.43
CA LEU A 6 8.15 -20.92 13.06
C LEU A 6 7.99 -19.71 13.98
N ARG A 7 8.95 -19.47 14.89
CA ARG A 7 8.92 -18.29 15.77
C ARG A 7 8.84 -16.99 14.98
N ARG A 8 9.58 -16.87 13.89
CA ARG A 8 9.56 -15.66 13.04
C ARG A 8 8.25 -15.50 12.28
N VAL A 9 7.67 -16.58 11.78
CA VAL A 9 6.36 -16.58 11.12
C VAL A 9 5.27 -16.17 12.11
N VAL A 10 5.27 -16.76 13.30
CA VAL A 10 4.31 -16.42 14.36
C VAL A 10 4.44 -14.96 14.78
N SER A 11 5.66 -14.45 15.02
CA SER A 11 5.85 -13.04 15.36
C SER A 11 5.33 -12.08 14.28
N ARG A 12 5.53 -12.42 13.01
CA ARG A 12 4.99 -11.63 11.89
C ARG A 12 3.47 -11.74 11.81
N ALA A 13 2.91 -12.92 11.98
CA ALA A 13 1.46 -13.12 11.99
C ALA A 13 0.78 -12.33 13.12
N VAL A 14 1.34 -12.35 14.33
CA VAL A 14 0.86 -11.55 15.46
C VAL A 14 0.90 -10.06 15.12
N LEU A 15 1.98 -9.58 14.52
CA LEU A 15 2.09 -8.18 14.09
C LEU A 15 1.03 -7.82 13.05
N VAL A 16 0.79 -8.67 12.04
CA VAL A 16 -0.24 -8.42 11.02
C VAL A 16 -1.64 -8.40 11.63
N VAL A 17 -1.95 -9.35 12.51
CA VAL A 17 -3.24 -9.38 13.21
C VAL A 17 -3.41 -8.12 14.06
N PHE A 18 -2.40 -7.77 14.86
CA PHE A 18 -2.45 -6.58 15.70
C PHE A 18 -2.62 -5.30 14.89
N ALA A 19 -1.82 -5.12 13.83
CA ALA A 19 -1.91 -3.96 12.96
C ALA A 19 -3.24 -3.89 12.21
N GLY A 20 -3.75 -5.02 11.72
CA GLY A 20 -5.05 -5.11 11.04
C GLY A 20 -6.22 -4.80 11.97
N SER A 21 -6.21 -5.36 13.18
CA SER A 21 -7.19 -5.07 14.22
C SER A 21 -7.16 -3.60 14.63
N LEU A 22 -5.98 -3.04 14.86
CA LEU A 22 -5.83 -1.62 15.20
C LEU A 22 -6.31 -0.72 14.06
N ALA A 23 -5.96 -1.04 12.82
CA ALA A 23 -6.42 -0.31 11.65
C ALA A 23 -7.96 -0.35 11.53
N TYR A 24 -8.57 -1.52 11.73
CA TYR A 24 -10.04 -1.65 11.74
C TYR A 24 -10.67 -0.80 12.83
N LEU A 25 -10.16 -0.90 14.08
CA LEU A 25 -10.74 -0.18 15.21
C LEU A 25 -10.61 1.33 15.05
N LEU A 26 -9.46 1.83 14.57
CA LEU A 26 -9.26 3.23 14.25
C LEU A 26 -10.19 3.68 13.13
N ALA A 27 -10.29 2.89 12.05
CA ALA A 27 -11.19 3.20 10.94
C ALA A 27 -12.66 3.23 11.40
N ALA A 28 -13.09 2.26 12.18
CA ALA A 28 -14.47 2.16 12.66
C ALA A 28 -14.82 3.23 13.73
N ALA A 29 -13.82 3.79 14.41
CA ALA A 29 -14.00 4.86 15.39
C ALA A 29 -13.95 6.27 14.77
N VAL A 30 -13.11 6.47 13.74
CA VAL A 30 -12.87 7.80 13.15
C VAL A 30 -13.72 8.04 11.90
N LEU A 31 -13.97 7.00 11.09
CA LEU A 31 -14.72 7.16 9.85
C LEU A 31 -16.22 7.05 10.12
N ASP A 32 -16.99 7.93 9.48
CA ASP A 32 -18.45 7.88 9.49
C ASP A 32 -19.01 7.57 8.09
N PRO A 33 -19.33 6.29 7.78
CA PRO A 33 -19.88 5.90 6.49
C PRO A 33 -21.31 6.42 6.25
N ARG A 34 -22.00 6.91 7.29
CA ARG A 34 -23.35 7.47 7.17
C ARG A 34 -23.34 8.82 6.45
N THR A 35 -22.27 9.59 6.57
CA THR A 35 -22.10 10.91 5.91
C THR A 35 -22.29 10.84 4.39
N ALA A 36 -21.89 9.74 3.76
CA ALA A 36 -22.04 9.50 2.32
C ALA A 36 -23.52 9.44 1.85
N PHE A 37 -24.45 9.15 2.77
CA PHE A 37 -25.89 9.12 2.51
C PHE A 37 -26.59 10.42 2.93
N GLN A 38 -26.11 11.08 3.98
CA GLN A 38 -26.69 12.32 4.50
C GLN A 38 -26.57 13.49 3.50
N GLY A 39 -25.51 13.52 2.68
CA GLY A 39 -25.30 14.55 1.66
C GLY A 39 -26.06 14.34 0.34
N ARG A 40 -26.87 13.28 0.20
CA ARG A 40 -27.60 12.99 -1.04
C ARG A 40 -28.89 13.79 -1.14
N THR A 41 -29.26 14.19 -2.36
CA THR A 41 -30.53 14.89 -2.65
C THR A 41 -31.33 14.08 -3.69
N PRO A 42 -32.54 13.59 -3.35
CA PRO A 42 -33.18 13.62 -2.02
C PRO A 42 -32.46 12.72 -1.01
N ARG A 43 -32.51 13.10 0.28
CA ARG A 43 -31.94 12.30 1.37
C ARG A 43 -32.75 11.02 1.55
N PRO A 44 -32.13 9.82 1.54
CA PRO A 44 -32.82 8.58 1.84
C PRO A 44 -33.35 8.55 3.28
N PRO A 45 -34.48 7.87 3.55
CA PRO A 45 -34.97 7.67 4.92
C PRO A 45 -33.94 6.95 5.80
N ASP A 46 -33.86 7.29 7.09
CA ASP A 46 -32.87 6.71 8.01
C ASP A 46 -32.95 5.18 8.09
N ALA A 47 -34.15 4.60 8.01
CA ALA A 47 -34.34 3.16 7.99
C ALA A 47 -33.63 2.47 6.79
N VAL A 48 -33.60 3.13 5.63
CA VAL A 48 -32.91 2.62 4.43
C VAL A 48 -31.41 2.70 4.61
N ILE A 49 -30.91 3.79 5.21
CA ILE A 49 -29.49 3.97 5.51
C ILE A 49 -29.03 2.91 6.52
N ASP A 50 -29.79 2.70 7.59
CA ASP A 50 -29.50 1.69 8.62
C ASP A 50 -29.47 0.28 8.04
N ALA A 51 -30.46 -0.08 7.21
CA ALA A 51 -30.49 -1.38 6.54
C ALA A 51 -29.29 -1.58 5.63
N ARG A 52 -28.90 -0.57 4.85
CA ARG A 52 -27.74 -0.63 3.95
C ARG A 52 -26.43 -0.76 4.73
N LEU A 53 -26.23 0.05 5.77
CA LEU A 53 -25.01 0.00 6.60
C LEU A 53 -24.92 -1.31 7.38
N SER A 54 -26.05 -1.85 7.86
CA SER A 54 -26.09 -3.15 8.55
C SER A 54 -25.71 -4.30 7.61
N ALA A 55 -26.21 -4.27 6.36
CA ALA A 55 -25.84 -5.25 5.34
C ALA A 55 -24.33 -5.25 5.00
N LEU A 56 -23.63 -4.14 5.26
CA LEU A 56 -22.19 -4.00 5.06
C LEU A 56 -21.37 -4.15 6.35
N ASN A 57 -22.00 -4.42 7.50
CA ASN A 57 -21.35 -4.41 8.83
C ASN A 57 -20.69 -3.04 9.19
N LEU A 58 -21.26 -1.95 8.67
CA LEU A 58 -20.76 -0.58 8.81
C LEU A 58 -21.68 0.31 9.65
N ASN A 59 -22.75 -0.23 10.23
CA ASN A 59 -23.73 0.54 10.99
C ASN A 59 -23.12 1.09 12.30
N ASP A 60 -23.09 2.40 12.44
CA ASP A 60 -22.65 3.15 13.62
C ASP A 60 -23.49 2.85 14.87
N ARG A 61 -24.75 2.41 14.71
CA ARG A 61 -25.62 2.01 15.82
C ARG A 61 -25.36 0.62 16.35
N THR A 62 -24.63 -0.22 15.60
CA THR A 62 -24.23 -1.55 16.08
C THR A 62 -23.01 -1.41 16.99
N PRO A 63 -22.99 -2.05 18.17
CA PRO A 63 -21.83 -2.01 19.05
C PRO A 63 -20.53 -2.38 18.32
N LEU A 64 -19.47 -1.61 18.56
CA LEU A 64 -18.18 -1.78 17.88
C LEU A 64 -17.62 -3.21 18.06
N ALA A 65 -17.84 -3.81 19.23
CA ALA A 65 -17.41 -5.16 19.54
C ALA A 65 -18.09 -6.21 18.63
N ASP A 66 -19.39 -6.06 18.36
CA ASP A 66 -20.13 -6.98 17.48
C ASP A 66 -19.70 -6.83 16.03
N ARG A 67 -19.49 -5.59 15.58
CA ARG A 67 -18.96 -5.31 14.24
C ARG A 67 -17.58 -5.91 14.04
N TYR A 68 -16.69 -5.69 15.00
CA TYR A 68 -15.33 -6.25 14.97
C TYR A 68 -15.35 -7.78 14.99
N ARG A 69 -16.18 -8.40 15.85
CA ARG A 69 -16.30 -9.86 15.91
C ARG A 69 -16.79 -10.45 14.58
N THR A 70 -17.78 -9.82 13.95
CA THR A 70 -18.31 -10.22 12.65
C THR A 70 -17.24 -10.12 11.56
N TRP A 71 -16.54 -9.00 11.50
CA TRP A 71 -15.44 -8.80 10.56
C TRP A 71 -14.28 -9.78 10.79
N ALA A 72 -13.82 -9.93 12.03
CA ALA A 72 -12.71 -10.81 12.37
C ALA A 72 -13.02 -12.28 12.03
N ARG A 73 -14.26 -12.74 12.25
CA ARG A 73 -14.69 -14.08 11.83
C ARG A 73 -14.64 -14.23 10.30
N GLY A 74 -15.08 -13.21 9.56
CA GLY A 74 -14.96 -13.19 8.09
C GLY A 74 -13.51 -13.29 7.64
N VAL A 75 -12.62 -12.50 8.23
CA VAL A 75 -11.19 -12.48 7.87
C VAL A 75 -10.54 -13.85 8.09
N LEU A 76 -10.90 -14.56 9.16
CA LEU A 76 -10.43 -15.94 9.40
C LEU A 76 -10.89 -16.94 8.33
N GLN A 77 -12.00 -16.66 7.66
CA GLN A 77 -12.52 -17.44 6.52
C GLN A 77 -12.03 -16.91 5.17
N GLY A 78 -11.20 -15.86 5.18
CA GLY A 78 -10.70 -15.19 3.99
C GLY A 78 -11.66 -14.17 3.39
N ASP A 79 -12.76 -13.79 4.07
CA ASP A 79 -13.67 -12.73 3.65
C ASP A 79 -13.36 -11.41 4.38
N PHE A 80 -12.87 -10.41 3.66
CA PHE A 80 -12.54 -9.10 4.22
C PHE A 80 -13.74 -8.14 4.26
N GLY A 81 -14.92 -8.59 3.82
CA GLY A 81 -16.15 -7.80 3.76
C GLY A 81 -16.33 -7.06 2.44
N ARG A 82 -17.13 -5.99 2.48
CA ARG A 82 -17.53 -5.22 1.31
C ARG A 82 -17.18 -3.74 1.45
N THR A 83 -16.96 -3.08 0.32
CA THR A 83 -16.75 -1.62 0.26
C THR A 83 -18.05 -0.87 0.55
N GLN A 84 -17.98 0.46 0.67
CA GLN A 84 -19.19 1.28 0.86
C GLN A 84 -20.15 1.18 -0.34
N GLU A 85 -19.61 0.94 -1.54
CA GLU A 85 -20.35 0.70 -2.77
C GLU A 85 -20.98 -0.71 -2.81
N GLY A 86 -20.50 -1.64 -1.97
CA GLY A 86 -20.97 -3.02 -1.88
C GLY A 86 -20.12 -4.04 -2.64
N GLU A 87 -18.98 -3.63 -3.19
CA GLU A 87 -18.06 -4.51 -3.89
C GLU A 87 -17.24 -5.36 -2.90
N PRO A 88 -16.84 -6.60 -3.26
CA PRO A 88 -16.04 -7.43 -2.38
C PRO A 88 -14.62 -6.86 -2.20
N VAL A 89 -14.21 -6.63 -0.96
CA VAL A 89 -12.88 -6.08 -0.63
C VAL A 89 -11.76 -7.01 -1.12
N ASN A 90 -12.01 -8.32 -1.13
CA ASN A 90 -11.07 -9.34 -1.60
C ASN A 90 -10.54 -9.07 -3.01
N ALA A 91 -11.42 -8.70 -3.94
CA ALA A 91 -11.05 -8.45 -5.32
C ALA A 91 -10.11 -7.24 -5.42
N GLU A 92 -10.43 -6.18 -4.67
CA GLU A 92 -9.61 -4.98 -4.58
C GLU A 92 -8.26 -5.26 -3.94
N LEU A 93 -8.26 -6.03 -2.84
CA LEU A 93 -7.05 -6.43 -2.13
C LEU A 93 -6.11 -7.20 -3.05
N TRP A 94 -6.60 -8.22 -3.76
CA TRP A 94 -5.79 -9.01 -4.68
C TRP A 94 -5.25 -8.18 -5.83
N ARG A 95 -6.06 -7.28 -6.39
CA ARG A 95 -5.62 -6.36 -7.44
C ARG A 95 -4.47 -5.48 -6.95
N ARG A 96 -4.61 -4.88 -5.76
CA ARG A 96 -3.57 -4.01 -5.18
C ARG A 96 -2.30 -4.79 -4.85
N LEU A 97 -2.42 -5.98 -4.26
CA LEU A 97 -1.28 -6.85 -3.99
C LEU A 97 -0.53 -7.21 -5.28
N GLY A 98 -1.26 -7.52 -6.36
CA GLY A 98 -0.65 -7.77 -7.66
C GLY A 98 0.12 -6.56 -8.21
N VAL A 99 -0.44 -5.35 -8.09
CA VAL A 99 0.26 -4.12 -8.48
C VAL A 99 1.50 -3.87 -7.62
N SER A 100 1.39 -4.02 -6.29
CA SER A 100 2.52 -3.87 -5.38
C SER A 100 3.65 -4.86 -5.70
N LEU A 101 3.33 -6.12 -5.97
CA LEU A 101 4.32 -7.13 -6.37
C LEU A 101 4.99 -6.79 -7.69
N ARG A 102 4.24 -6.31 -8.69
CA ARG A 102 4.79 -5.87 -9.98
C ARG A 102 5.76 -4.70 -9.86
N LEU A 103 5.62 -3.86 -8.85
CA LEU A 103 6.56 -2.76 -8.57
C LEU A 103 7.73 -3.24 -7.72
N LEU A 104 7.44 -4.03 -6.68
CA LEU A 104 8.42 -4.49 -5.71
C LEU A 104 9.44 -5.44 -6.33
N VAL A 105 9.02 -6.39 -7.17
CA VAL A 105 9.91 -7.42 -7.70
C VAL A 105 10.98 -6.81 -8.62
N PRO A 106 10.65 -6.06 -9.70
CA PRO A 106 11.67 -5.47 -10.55
C PRO A 106 12.52 -4.43 -9.80
N GLY A 107 11.89 -3.57 -8.99
CA GLY A 107 12.61 -2.57 -8.21
C GLY A 107 13.57 -3.19 -7.20
N GLY A 108 13.16 -4.26 -6.52
CA GLY A 108 13.98 -5.01 -5.58
C GLY A 108 15.13 -5.75 -6.26
N VAL A 109 14.90 -6.34 -7.44
CA VAL A 109 15.97 -7.00 -8.22
C VAL A 109 17.00 -5.98 -8.69
N VAL A 110 16.56 -4.91 -9.36
CA VAL A 110 17.45 -3.87 -9.88
C VAL A 110 18.20 -3.18 -8.74
N GLY A 111 17.48 -2.76 -7.70
CA GLY A 111 18.07 -2.11 -6.53
C GLY A 111 19.00 -3.02 -5.75
N GLY A 112 18.67 -4.30 -5.62
CA GLY A 112 19.51 -5.30 -4.96
C GLY A 112 20.80 -5.55 -5.73
N VAL A 113 20.72 -5.76 -7.06
CA VAL A 113 21.91 -5.96 -7.91
C VAL A 113 22.81 -4.73 -7.88
N LEU A 114 22.25 -3.54 -8.13
CA LEU A 114 23.03 -2.30 -8.11
C LEU A 114 23.62 -2.02 -6.72
N GLY A 115 22.85 -2.25 -5.66
CA GLY A 115 23.31 -2.08 -4.28
C GLY A 115 24.47 -3.01 -3.94
N ILE A 116 24.41 -4.28 -4.35
CA ILE A 116 25.51 -5.24 -4.16
C ILE A 116 26.75 -4.83 -4.95
N LEU A 117 26.60 -4.43 -6.21
CA LEU A 117 27.73 -4.02 -7.06
C LEU A 117 28.43 -2.77 -6.51
N VAL A 118 27.66 -1.73 -6.17
CA VAL A 118 28.18 -0.49 -5.61
C VAL A 118 28.81 -0.74 -4.23
N GLY A 119 28.16 -1.54 -3.39
CA GLY A 119 28.67 -1.90 -2.07
C GLY A 119 29.97 -2.71 -2.13
N ALA A 120 30.05 -3.69 -3.03
CA ALA A 120 31.26 -4.47 -3.26
C ALA A 120 32.41 -3.60 -3.81
N TYR A 121 32.10 -2.66 -4.70
CA TYR A 121 33.08 -1.72 -5.25
C TYR A 121 33.63 -0.76 -4.18
N ALA A 122 32.76 -0.21 -3.32
CA ALA A 122 33.18 0.61 -2.18
C ALA A 122 34.08 -0.19 -1.23
N ALA A 123 33.72 -1.43 -0.90
CA ALA A 123 34.53 -2.31 -0.06
C ALA A 123 35.89 -2.65 -0.68
N ALA A 124 35.96 -2.87 -2.00
CA ALA A 124 37.21 -3.14 -2.71
C ALA A 124 38.13 -1.90 -2.80
N THR A 125 37.56 -0.70 -2.74
CA THR A 125 38.31 0.58 -2.78
C THR A 125 38.46 1.23 -1.41
N HIS A 126 38.31 0.45 -0.34
CA HIS A 126 38.27 0.93 1.03
C HIS A 126 39.46 1.86 1.37
N GLY A 127 39.15 3.02 1.94
CA GLY A 127 40.15 4.02 2.34
C GLY A 127 40.63 4.94 1.21
N ARG A 128 40.23 4.70 -0.05
CA ARG A 128 40.51 5.60 -1.18
C ARG A 128 39.49 6.74 -1.25
N VAL A 129 39.82 7.78 -2.01
CA VAL A 129 38.89 8.90 -2.29
C VAL A 129 37.60 8.39 -2.94
N THR A 130 37.69 7.37 -3.81
CA THR A 130 36.53 6.75 -4.47
C THR A 130 35.53 6.16 -3.47
N ASP A 131 36.00 5.46 -2.44
CA ASP A 131 35.15 4.92 -1.36
C ASP A 131 34.42 6.07 -0.63
N ARG A 132 35.13 7.16 -0.29
CA ARG A 132 34.51 8.32 0.36
C ARG A 132 33.45 8.99 -0.50
N VAL A 133 33.67 9.12 -1.81
CA VAL A 133 32.71 9.72 -2.74
C VAL A 133 31.47 8.83 -2.89
N VAL A 134 31.67 7.52 -3.08
CA VAL A 134 30.57 6.55 -3.22
C VAL A 134 29.73 6.50 -1.94
N THR A 135 30.39 6.33 -0.79
CA THR A 135 29.73 6.27 0.52
C THR A 135 29.01 7.59 0.83
N GLY A 136 29.62 8.74 0.54
CA GLY A 136 28.97 10.04 0.65
C GLY A 136 27.72 10.17 -0.22
N GLY A 137 27.79 9.73 -1.48
CA GLY A 137 26.66 9.71 -2.41
C GLY A 137 25.51 8.83 -1.92
N VAL A 138 25.82 7.64 -1.39
CA VAL A 138 24.82 6.75 -0.78
C VAL A 138 24.19 7.38 0.46
N CYS A 139 24.99 7.98 1.35
CA CYS A 139 24.47 8.70 2.52
C CYS A 139 23.54 9.84 2.12
N LEU A 140 23.89 10.62 1.09
CA LEU A 140 23.02 11.66 0.56
C LEU A 140 21.70 11.08 0.03
N LEU A 141 21.76 10.01 -0.78
CA LEU A 141 20.56 9.34 -1.29
C LEU A 141 19.66 8.83 -0.16
N LEU A 142 20.23 8.27 0.91
CA LEU A 142 19.49 7.80 2.08
C LEU A 142 18.93 8.94 2.94
N ALA A 143 19.56 10.11 2.93
CA ALA A 143 19.10 11.29 3.65
C ALA A 143 17.93 11.99 2.94
N VAL A 144 17.78 11.83 1.62
CA VAL A 144 16.67 12.41 0.87
C VAL A 144 15.38 11.65 1.17
N PRO A 145 14.29 12.34 1.56
CA PRO A 145 12.99 11.70 1.74
C PRO A 145 12.51 11.03 0.43
N VAL A 146 11.97 9.82 0.55
CA VAL A 146 11.57 9.00 -0.62
C VAL A 146 10.62 9.74 -1.58
N PHE A 147 9.70 10.55 -1.05
CA PHE A 147 8.78 11.32 -1.89
C PHE A 147 9.49 12.39 -2.74
N VAL A 148 10.54 13.02 -2.21
CA VAL A 148 11.35 14.00 -2.96
C VAL A 148 12.09 13.30 -4.09
N LEU A 149 12.70 12.14 -3.79
CA LEU A 149 13.36 11.34 -4.79
C LEU A 149 12.39 10.91 -5.91
N ALA A 150 11.17 10.51 -5.56
CA ALA A 150 10.13 10.17 -6.54
C ALA A 150 9.80 11.34 -7.48
N VAL A 151 9.66 12.56 -6.94
CA VAL A 151 9.40 13.77 -7.75
C VAL A 151 10.59 14.11 -8.64
N LEU A 152 11.82 14.01 -8.14
CA LEU A 152 13.03 14.25 -8.94
C LEU A 152 13.16 13.25 -10.09
N LEU A 153 12.91 11.96 -9.82
CA LEU A 153 12.91 10.92 -10.85
C LEU A 153 11.81 11.15 -11.88
N GLN A 154 10.62 11.56 -11.45
CA GLN A 154 9.53 11.94 -12.36
C GLN A 154 9.94 13.11 -13.26
N ALA A 155 10.50 14.17 -12.69
CA ALA A 155 10.96 15.34 -13.44
C ALA A 155 12.05 14.96 -14.46
N ALA A 156 13.01 14.11 -14.06
CA ALA A 156 14.03 13.59 -14.97
C ALA A 156 13.42 12.76 -16.11
N ALA A 157 12.45 11.90 -15.81
CA ALA A 157 11.78 11.07 -16.81
C ALA A 157 10.95 11.89 -17.81
N VAL A 158 10.31 12.99 -17.35
CA VAL A 158 9.66 13.98 -18.22
C VAL A 158 10.68 14.61 -19.16
N ARG A 159 11.81 15.10 -18.64
CA ARG A 159 12.85 15.70 -19.48
C ARG A 159 13.40 14.74 -20.53
N VAL A 160 13.56 13.47 -20.19
CA VAL A 160 13.98 12.44 -21.15
C VAL A 160 12.93 12.26 -22.25
N ASN A 161 11.64 12.19 -21.89
CA ASN A 161 10.56 12.11 -22.89
C ASN A 161 10.52 13.33 -23.80
N ASP A 162 10.71 14.54 -23.24
CA ASP A 162 10.71 15.80 -24.00
C ASP A 162 11.87 15.86 -25.00
N VAL A 163 13.07 15.46 -24.57
CA VAL A 163 14.28 15.43 -25.43
C VAL A 163 14.16 14.38 -26.53
N LEU A 164 13.59 13.22 -26.23
CA LEU A 164 13.42 12.13 -27.19
C LEU A 164 12.20 12.32 -28.11
N GLY A 165 11.30 13.25 -27.79
CA GLY A 165 10.04 13.45 -28.51
C GLY A 165 9.08 12.26 -28.45
N VAL A 166 9.36 11.27 -27.59
CA VAL A 166 8.60 10.01 -27.45
C VAL A 166 8.29 9.77 -25.97
N ARG A 167 7.07 9.31 -25.66
CA ARG A 167 6.66 8.97 -24.29
C ARG A 167 7.18 7.59 -23.89
N VAL A 168 8.48 7.50 -23.61
CA VAL A 168 9.13 6.26 -23.17
C VAL A 168 8.66 5.87 -21.76
N PHE A 169 8.59 6.85 -20.86
CA PHE A 169 8.13 6.67 -19.49
C PHE A 169 6.72 7.22 -19.33
N VAL A 170 5.78 6.40 -18.83
CA VAL A 170 4.40 6.80 -18.61
C VAL A 170 4.03 6.51 -17.16
N TRP A 171 3.62 7.55 -16.43
CA TRP A 171 3.46 7.56 -14.96
C TRP A 171 2.00 7.55 -14.50
N VAL A 172 1.06 7.20 -15.38
CA VAL A 172 -0.36 7.14 -14.98
C VAL A 172 -0.59 5.92 -14.09
N GLY A 173 -1.45 6.04 -13.08
CA GLY A 173 -1.74 4.94 -12.16
C GLY A 173 -2.24 3.67 -12.88
N ALA A 174 -2.11 2.51 -12.23
CA ALA A 174 -2.42 1.20 -12.83
C ALA A 174 -3.84 1.08 -13.44
N VAL A 175 -4.79 1.90 -12.97
CA VAL A 175 -6.19 1.88 -13.44
C VAL A 175 -6.38 2.74 -14.70
N SER A 176 -5.71 3.89 -14.81
CA SER A 176 -5.87 4.79 -15.96
C SER A 176 -5.27 4.24 -17.25
N TYR A 177 -4.35 3.28 -17.18
CA TYR A 177 -3.80 2.61 -18.36
C TYR A 177 -4.80 1.71 -19.10
N SER A 178 -5.83 1.22 -18.41
CA SER A 178 -6.79 0.26 -18.99
C SER A 178 -7.73 0.87 -20.04
N HIS A 179 -7.88 2.19 -20.05
CA HIS A 179 -8.75 2.93 -20.98
C HIS A 179 -8.01 3.53 -22.19
N LEU A 180 -6.71 3.27 -22.34
CA LEU A 180 -5.87 3.84 -23.41
C LEU A 180 -5.41 2.78 -24.45
N ARG A 181 -6.12 1.65 -24.54
CA ARG A 181 -5.95 0.66 -25.62
C ARG A 181 -7.25 0.50 -26.38
#